data_AF-A0A2P6QUM1-F1
#
_entry.id   AF-A0A2P6QUM1-F1
#
_cell.length_a   1.000
_cell.length_b   1.000
_cell.length_c   1.000
_cell.angle_alpha   90.00
_cell.angle_beta   90.00
_cell.angle_gamma   90.00
#
_symmetry.space_group_name_H-M   'P 1'
#
loop_
_entity.id
_entity.type
_entity.pdbx_description
1 polymer ?
#
loop_
_entity_poly.entity_id
_entity_poly.type
_entity_poly.pdbx_seq_one_letter_code
_entity_poly.pdbx_strand_id
1 'polypeptide(L)'
;MRLAGMEDTAELLEKKLASEISKMSLEEALTLAPVFSHYLNLMGIAEVHHRVCRQKNVNLVMIFLISFCSVVFPQTSFTILFASRLEVEIVLTAHPTQINRGTLRYKYIRLSHLLNLRDRPDLTSEDRDMVIEDLITSVWQTDELRHHKPTPVDEAGVGLNIVEQSLWKAVPHYLCHLSNALKKVSHWETGKPLPLKCTPIRFGSWMGGGRDGNSNVTAKESHKRCLAFI
;
A
#
# COMPACT_ATOMS: atom_id res chain seq x y z
N MET A 1 -39.21 1.53 -16.26
CA MET A 1 -39.69 0.13 -16.21
C MET A 1 -38.57 -0.89 -15.97
N ARG A 2 -37.41 -0.83 -16.65
CA ARG A 2 -36.27 -1.74 -16.37
C ARG A 2 -35.62 -1.57 -15.00
N LEU A 3 -35.52 -0.33 -14.48
CA LEU A 3 -34.91 -0.06 -13.18
C LEU A 3 -35.75 -0.59 -12.00
N ALA A 4 -37.07 -0.43 -12.04
CA ALA A 4 -37.98 -0.96 -11.01
C ALA A 4 -37.93 -2.50 -10.89
N GLY A 5 -37.86 -3.23 -12.02
CA GLY A 5 -37.68 -4.69 -11.98
C GLY A 5 -36.29 -5.14 -11.49
N MET A 6 -35.26 -4.29 -11.61
CA MET A 6 -33.93 -4.55 -11.06
C MET A 6 -33.88 -4.31 -9.55
N GLU A 7 -34.60 -3.31 -9.05
CA GLU A 7 -34.76 -3.07 -7.61
C GLU A 7 -35.54 -4.21 -6.93
N ASP A 8 -36.66 -4.65 -7.51
CA ASP A 8 -37.47 -5.76 -6.98
C ASP A 8 -36.70 -7.09 -6.93
N THR A 9 -35.84 -7.34 -7.93
CA THR A 9 -35.00 -8.55 -8.00
C THR A 9 -33.82 -8.50 -7.03
N ALA A 10 -33.22 -7.33 -6.84
CA ALA A 10 -32.18 -7.13 -5.83
C ALA A 10 -32.73 -7.36 -4.41
N GLU A 11 -33.91 -6.81 -4.10
CA GLU A 11 -34.54 -6.98 -2.79
C GLU A 11 -34.92 -8.45 -2.51
N LEU A 12 -35.38 -9.17 -3.55
CA LEU A 12 -35.65 -10.61 -3.46
C LEU A 12 -34.38 -11.41 -3.18
N LEU A 13 -33.28 -11.09 -3.87
CA LEU A 13 -31.98 -11.76 -3.67
C LEU A 13 -31.41 -11.48 -2.29
N GLU A 14 -31.52 -10.25 -1.80
CA GLU A 14 -31.09 -9.87 -0.45
C GLU A 14 -31.86 -10.66 0.62
N LYS A 15 -33.19 -10.72 0.53
CA LYS A 15 -34.03 -11.51 1.45
C LYS A 15 -33.68 -13.00 1.40
N LYS A 16 -33.38 -13.52 0.21
CA LYS A 16 -32.99 -14.92 0.04
C LYS A 16 -31.62 -15.19 0.68
N LEU A 17 -30.62 -14.36 0.41
CA LEU A 17 -29.28 -14.45 1.03
C LEU A 17 -29.34 -14.35 2.55
N ALA A 18 -30.12 -13.40 3.09
CA ALA A 18 -30.29 -13.25 4.54
C ALA A 18 -30.92 -14.50 5.18
N SER A 19 -31.92 -15.10 4.51
CA SER A 19 -32.53 -16.35 4.95
C SER A 19 -31.54 -17.52 4.95
N GLU A 20 -30.69 -17.65 3.92
CA GLU A 20 -29.66 -18.70 3.87
C GLU A 20 -28.59 -18.48 4.94
N ILE A 21 -28.08 -17.26 5.10
CA ILE A 21 -27.06 -16.92 6.10
C ILE A 21 -27.59 -17.14 7.53
N SER A 22 -28.86 -16.81 7.81
CA SER A 22 -29.44 -17.00 9.14
C SER A 22 -29.65 -18.47 9.53
N LYS A 23 -29.76 -19.38 8.55
CA LYS A 23 -29.88 -20.83 8.79
C LYS A 23 -28.52 -21.52 8.91
N MET A 24 -27.45 -20.86 8.50
CA MET A 24 -26.11 -21.42 8.48
C MET A 24 -25.61 -21.68 9.90
N SER A 25 -24.98 -22.83 10.10
CA SER A 25 -24.36 -23.19 11.37
C SER A 25 -23.08 -22.38 11.61
N LEU A 26 -22.64 -22.31 12.87
CA LEU A 26 -21.38 -21.64 13.21
C LEU A 26 -20.17 -22.30 12.52
N GLU A 27 -20.18 -23.63 12.37
CA GLU A 27 -19.11 -24.37 11.70
C GLU A 27 -19.01 -24.00 10.22
N GLU A 28 -20.13 -23.96 9.50
CA GLU A 28 -20.18 -23.50 8.12
C GLU A 28 -19.72 -22.05 7.99
N ALA A 29 -20.17 -21.16 8.89
CA ALA A 29 -19.77 -19.76 8.89
C ALA A 29 -18.26 -19.58 9.08
N LEU A 30 -17.64 -20.37 9.98
CA LEU A 30 -16.19 -20.35 10.22
C LEU A 30 -15.39 -20.87 9.03
N THR A 31 -15.94 -21.77 8.22
CA THR A 31 -15.30 -22.20 6.97
C THR A 31 -15.47 -21.19 5.84
N LEU A 32 -16.62 -20.51 5.77
CA LEU A 32 -16.99 -19.64 4.65
C LEU A 32 -16.40 -18.23 4.78
N ALA A 33 -16.31 -17.68 5.99
CA ALA A 33 -15.80 -16.33 6.21
C ALA A 33 -14.36 -16.12 5.70
N PRO A 34 -13.39 -17.03 5.96
CA PRO A 34 -12.03 -16.93 5.40
C PRO A 34 -12.02 -16.97 3.87
N VAL A 35 -12.92 -17.73 3.23
CA VAL A 35 -13.01 -17.78 1.75
C VAL A 35 -13.29 -16.39 1.19
N PHE A 36 -14.29 -15.71 1.73
CA PHE A 36 -14.62 -14.35 1.29
C PHE A 36 -13.50 -13.37 1.60
N SER A 37 -12.85 -13.49 2.77
CA SER A 37 -11.70 -12.65 3.10
C SER A 37 -10.55 -12.84 2.10
N HIS A 38 -10.14 -14.07 1.81
CA HIS A 38 -9.11 -14.36 0.83
C HIS A 38 -9.48 -13.86 -0.56
N TYR A 39 -10.74 -14.07 -0.98
CA TYR A 39 -11.23 -13.59 -2.26
C TYR A 39 -11.14 -12.06 -2.37
N LEU A 40 -11.61 -11.33 -1.37
CA LEU A 40 -11.56 -9.87 -1.33
C LEU A 40 -10.12 -9.34 -1.31
N ASN A 41 -9.23 -9.98 -0.55
CA ASN A 41 -7.81 -9.63 -0.53
C ASN A 41 -7.16 -9.84 -1.91
N LEU A 42 -7.40 -10.98 -2.56
CA LEU A 42 -6.87 -11.26 -3.90
C LEU A 42 -7.45 -10.32 -4.95
N MET A 43 -8.75 -10.02 -4.88
CA MET A 43 -9.41 -9.05 -5.76
C MET A 43 -8.79 -7.65 -5.60
N GLY A 44 -8.53 -7.22 -4.36
CA GLY A 44 -7.83 -5.97 -4.09
C GLY A 44 -6.41 -5.94 -4.67
N ILE A 45 -5.65 -7.03 -4.56
CA ILE A 45 -4.31 -7.13 -5.17
C ILE A 45 -4.40 -7.03 -6.70
N ALA A 46 -5.36 -7.73 -7.31
CA ALA A 46 -5.57 -7.71 -8.76
C ALA A 46 -5.99 -6.31 -9.24
N GLU A 47 -6.87 -5.61 -8.51
CA GLU A 47 -7.29 -4.25 -8.83
C GLU A 47 -6.11 -3.28 -8.77
N VAL A 48 -5.32 -3.32 -7.69
CA VAL A 48 -4.13 -2.47 -7.54
C VAL A 48 -3.13 -2.76 -8.66
N HIS A 49 -2.91 -4.03 -8.99
CA HIS A 49 -2.05 -4.44 -10.10
C HIS A 49 -2.55 -3.87 -11.43
N HIS A 50 -3.84 -4.06 -11.74
CA HIS A 50 -4.46 -3.55 -12.96
C HIS A 50 -4.35 -2.02 -13.05
N ARG A 51 -4.64 -1.32 -11.95
CA ARG A 51 -4.51 0.14 -11.84
C ARG A 51 -3.09 0.58 -12.14
N VAL A 52 -2.08 -0.02 -11.50
CA VAL A 52 -0.66 0.31 -11.71
C VAL A 52 -0.24 0.05 -13.15
N CYS A 53 -0.60 -1.10 -13.73
CA CYS A 53 -0.27 -1.43 -15.12
C CYS A 53 -0.94 -0.47 -16.12
N ARG A 54 -2.20 -0.08 -15.88
CA ARG A 54 -2.89 0.94 -16.68
C ARG A 54 -2.27 2.33 -16.51
N GLN A 55 -1.76 2.64 -15.31
CA GLN A 55 -1.07 3.89 -15.00
C GLN A 55 0.38 3.95 -15.51
N LYS A 56 0.94 2.89 -16.11
CA LYS A 56 2.27 2.94 -16.75
C LYS A 56 2.36 4.00 -17.88
N ASN A 57 1.23 4.50 -18.38
CA ASN A 57 1.15 5.63 -19.33
C ASN A 57 1.23 7.03 -18.70
N VAL A 58 1.45 7.16 -17.39
CA VAL A 58 1.31 8.44 -16.72
C VAL A 58 2.67 9.13 -16.55
N ASN A 59 3.18 9.59 -17.70
CA ASN A 59 4.02 10.79 -17.75
C ASN A 59 3.19 12.03 -17.33
N LEU A 60 1.87 11.92 -17.15
CA LEU A 60 0.98 13.03 -16.81
C LEU A 60 1.26 13.67 -15.45
N VAL A 61 1.72 12.94 -14.43
CA VAL A 61 2.13 13.56 -13.15
C VAL A 61 3.38 14.40 -13.37
N MET A 62 4.32 13.91 -14.17
CA MET A 62 5.52 14.65 -14.56
C MET A 62 5.14 15.88 -15.38
N ILE A 63 4.28 15.74 -16.39
CA ILE A 63 3.75 16.82 -17.23
C ILE A 63 2.99 17.85 -16.39
N PHE A 64 2.18 17.40 -15.42
CA PHE A 64 1.43 18.28 -14.53
C PHE A 64 2.37 19.05 -13.60
N LEU A 65 3.35 18.41 -12.98
CA LEU A 65 4.36 19.08 -12.17
C LEU A 65 5.19 20.07 -13.00
N ILE A 66 5.59 19.68 -14.21
CA ILE A 66 6.29 20.54 -15.17
C ILE A 66 5.43 21.76 -15.50
N SER A 67 4.17 21.54 -15.88
CA SER A 67 3.21 22.59 -16.27
C SER A 67 2.92 23.53 -15.10
N PHE A 68 2.61 23.00 -13.92
CA PHE A 68 2.39 23.77 -12.70
C PHE A 68 3.61 24.62 -12.33
N CYS A 69 4.82 24.03 -12.33
CA CYS A 69 6.03 24.78 -12.04
C CYS A 69 6.32 25.87 -13.09
N SER A 70 6.05 25.61 -14.37
CA SER A 70 6.24 26.61 -15.44
C SER A 70 5.25 27.78 -15.35
N VAL A 71 4.04 27.55 -14.85
CA VAL A 71 3.00 28.58 -14.68
C VAL A 71 3.21 29.38 -13.40
N VAL A 72 3.56 28.73 -12.29
CA VAL A 72 3.66 29.36 -10.96
C VAL A 72 5.04 29.99 -10.73
N PHE A 73 6.09 29.41 -11.31
CA PHE A 73 7.48 29.86 -11.13
C PHE A 73 8.15 30.08 -12.50
N PRO A 74 7.84 31.19 -13.19
CA PRO A 74 8.42 31.50 -14.50
C PRO A 74 9.94 31.72 -14.44
N GLN A 75 10.50 31.95 -13.24
CA GLN A 75 11.94 32.07 -13.00
C GLN A 75 12.51 30.75 -12.47
N THR A 76 13.38 30.10 -13.26
CA THR A 76 13.97 28.77 -12.99
C THR A 76 14.75 28.68 -11.68
N SER A 77 15.42 29.76 -11.28
CA SER A 77 16.16 29.84 -10.01
C SER A 77 15.24 29.70 -8.79
N PHE A 78 13.99 30.16 -8.89
CA PHE A 78 13.02 30.10 -7.80
C PHE A 78 12.44 28.69 -7.63
N THR A 79 12.25 27.96 -8.74
CA THR A 79 11.71 26.59 -8.73
C THR A 79 12.61 25.60 -8.00
N ILE A 80 13.93 25.66 -8.23
CA ILE A 80 14.90 24.78 -7.55
C ILE A 80 15.01 25.15 -6.07
N LEU A 81 15.04 26.44 -5.74
CA LEU A 81 15.07 26.90 -4.35
C LEU A 81 13.81 26.46 -3.60
N PHE A 82 12.63 26.61 -4.21
CA PHE A 82 11.36 26.18 -3.64
C PHE A 82 11.32 24.66 -3.44
N ALA A 83 11.68 23.88 -4.47
CA ALA A 83 11.75 22.43 -4.37
C ALA A 83 12.74 21.97 -3.28
N SER A 84 13.85 22.69 -3.10
CA SER A 84 14.85 22.38 -2.08
C SER A 84 14.39 22.67 -0.64
N ARG A 85 13.35 23.50 -0.48
CA ARG A 85 12.77 23.90 0.81
C ARG A 85 11.45 23.20 1.12
N LEU A 86 10.92 22.42 0.17
CA LEU A 86 9.70 21.67 0.35
C LEU A 86 9.96 20.54 1.36
N GLU A 87 9.12 20.45 2.38
CA GLU A 87 9.17 19.41 3.38
C GLU A 87 7.77 18.80 3.53
N VAL A 88 7.67 17.50 3.31
CA VAL A 88 6.47 16.70 3.46
C VAL A 88 6.77 15.64 4.49
N GLU A 89 6.07 15.70 5.62
CA GLU A 89 6.13 14.68 6.65
C GLU A 89 4.94 13.72 6.54
N ILE A 90 5.24 12.43 6.42
CA ILE A 90 4.24 11.36 6.38
C ILE A 90 4.32 10.58 7.68
N VAL A 91 3.27 10.64 8.49
CA VAL A 91 3.22 9.95 9.78
C VAL A 91 2.48 8.63 9.65
N LEU A 92 3.19 7.52 9.86
CA LEU A 92 2.62 6.18 9.83
C LEU A 92 1.87 5.87 11.14
N THR A 93 0.62 5.45 11.02
CA THR A 93 -0.25 5.09 12.14
C THR A 93 -0.54 3.59 12.14
N ALA A 94 -0.92 3.07 13.32
CA ALA A 94 -1.38 1.69 13.43
C ALA A 94 -2.70 1.52 12.68
N HIS A 95 -2.87 0.38 12.00
CA HIS A 95 -4.14 0.07 11.35
C HIS A 95 -5.12 -0.50 12.40
N PRO A 96 -6.31 0.12 12.60
CA PRO A 96 -7.18 -0.18 13.74
C PRO A 96 -7.73 -1.61 13.74
N THR A 97 -7.79 -2.27 12.59
CA THR A 97 -8.39 -3.60 12.40
C THR A 97 -7.44 -4.59 11.72
N GLN A 98 -6.13 -4.52 11.99
CA GLN A 98 -5.18 -5.48 11.41
C GLN A 98 -5.31 -6.87 12.07
N ILE A 99 -6.34 -7.63 11.69
CA ILE A 99 -6.62 -8.98 12.20
C ILE A 99 -5.64 -9.99 11.57
N ASN A 100 -5.19 -9.71 10.35
CA ASN A 100 -4.37 -10.65 9.57
C ASN A 100 -2.95 -10.76 10.09
N ARG A 101 -2.47 -12.00 10.23
CA ARG A 101 -1.08 -12.30 10.60
C ARG A 101 -0.08 -11.69 9.61
N GLY A 102 1.10 -11.30 10.12
CA GLY A 102 2.16 -10.71 9.31
C GLY A 102 2.65 -11.64 8.19
N THR A 103 2.63 -12.95 8.42
CA THR A 103 2.96 -13.98 7.42
C THR A 103 2.03 -13.94 6.22
N LEU A 104 0.72 -13.79 6.44
CA LEU A 104 -0.27 -13.70 5.36
C LEU A 104 -0.07 -12.42 4.55
N ARG A 105 0.18 -11.29 5.22
CA ARG A 105 0.50 -10.01 4.57
C ARG A 105 1.75 -10.11 3.68
N TYR A 106 2.80 -10.77 4.16
CA TYR A 106 4.00 -11.01 3.37
C TYR A 106 3.70 -11.82 2.10
N LYS A 107 2.86 -12.87 2.19
CA LYS A 107 2.44 -13.66 1.03
C LYS A 107 1.65 -12.81 0.02
N TYR A 108 0.74 -11.95 0.48
CA TYR A 108 0.02 -11.02 -0.39
C TYR A 108 0.95 -10.03 -1.11
N ILE A 109 1.93 -9.45 -0.41
CA ILE A 109 2.94 -8.57 -1.02
C ILE A 109 3.77 -9.32 -2.06
N ARG A 110 4.19 -10.55 -1.73
CA ARG A 110 4.92 -11.42 -2.66
C ARG A 110 4.09 -11.74 -3.91
N LEU A 111 2.80 -12.03 -3.76
CA LEU A 111 1.89 -12.28 -4.87
C LEU A 111 1.78 -11.04 -5.78
N SER A 112 1.65 -9.84 -5.20
CA SER A 112 1.68 -8.58 -5.98
C SER A 112 2.99 -8.40 -6.77
N HIS A 113 4.14 -8.74 -6.18
CA HIS A 113 5.42 -8.69 -6.89
C HIS A 113 5.50 -9.72 -8.03
N LEU A 114 5.01 -10.94 -7.83
CA LEU A 114 4.98 -11.99 -8.86
C LEU A 114 4.09 -11.59 -10.04
N LEU A 115 2.92 -10.97 -9.78
CA LEU A 115 2.06 -10.43 -10.84
C LEU A 115 2.79 -9.36 -11.67
N ASN A 116 3.51 -8.43 -11.01
CA ASN A 116 4.31 -7.43 -11.72
C ASN A 116 5.44 -8.05 -12.57
N LEU A 117 6.00 -9.19 -12.16
CA LEU A 117 7.02 -9.91 -12.91
C LEU A 117 6.42 -10.69 -14.08
N ARG A 118 5.23 -11.28 -13.90
CA ARG A 118 4.50 -12.02 -14.94
C ARG A 118 4.25 -11.16 -16.18
N ASP A 119 3.98 -9.88 -16.00
CA ASP A 119 3.80 -8.91 -17.08
C ASP A 119 5.09 -8.61 -17.87
N ARG A 120 6.24 -9.16 -17.48
CA ARG A 120 7.47 -9.03 -18.27
C ARG A 120 7.54 -10.10 -19.37
N PRO A 121 7.75 -9.69 -20.65
CA PRO A 121 7.69 -10.57 -21.81
C PRO A 121 8.92 -11.50 -21.99
N ASP A 122 9.94 -11.37 -21.15
CA ASP A 122 11.26 -11.99 -21.27
C ASP A 122 11.42 -13.30 -20.48
N LEU A 123 10.35 -13.85 -19.92
CA LEU A 123 10.41 -14.95 -18.95
C LEU A 123 9.36 -16.03 -19.25
N THR A 124 9.74 -17.31 -19.11
CA THR A 124 8.92 -18.51 -19.37
C THR A 124 7.67 -18.59 -18.47
N SER A 125 6.53 -18.97 -19.04
CA SER A 125 5.21 -18.89 -18.40
C SER A 125 4.93 -19.98 -17.37
N GLU A 126 5.38 -21.21 -17.59
CA GLU A 126 4.95 -22.38 -16.81
C GLU A 126 5.45 -22.37 -15.35
N ASP A 127 6.74 -22.15 -15.13
CA ASP A 127 7.31 -22.11 -13.77
C ASP A 127 6.72 -20.99 -12.91
N ARG A 128 6.23 -19.92 -13.54
CA ARG A 128 5.67 -18.76 -12.84
C ARG A 128 4.27 -18.98 -12.34
N ASP A 129 3.43 -19.55 -13.20
CA ASP A 129 2.04 -19.86 -12.83
C ASP A 129 2.03 -20.90 -11.71
N MET A 130 2.93 -21.89 -11.75
CA MET A 130 3.14 -22.84 -10.65
C MET A 130 3.52 -22.13 -9.33
N VAL A 131 4.45 -21.18 -9.35
CA VAL A 131 4.84 -20.44 -8.13
C VAL A 131 3.69 -19.57 -7.59
N ILE A 132 2.84 -19.01 -8.46
CA ILE A 132 1.66 -18.25 -8.03
C ILE A 132 0.61 -19.20 -7.42
N GLU A 133 0.33 -20.33 -8.06
CA GLU A 133 -0.59 -21.35 -7.58
C GLU A 133 -0.16 -21.93 -6.22
N ASP A 134 1.13 -22.24 -6.07
CA ASP A 134 1.72 -22.68 -4.81
C ASP A 134 1.55 -21.62 -3.71
N LEU A 135 1.76 -20.35 -4.06
CA LEU A 135 1.62 -19.25 -3.11
C LEU A 135 0.15 -19.03 -2.71
N ILE A 136 -0.79 -19.14 -3.64
CA ILE A 136 -2.24 -19.07 -3.36
C ILE A 136 -2.67 -20.24 -2.47
N THR A 137 -2.21 -21.46 -2.78
CA THR A 137 -2.44 -22.64 -1.93
C THR A 137 -1.87 -22.43 -0.54
N SER A 138 -0.67 -21.88 -0.45
CA SER A 138 -0.03 -21.55 0.82
C SER A 138 -0.77 -20.47 1.60
N VAL A 139 -1.39 -19.49 0.94
CA VAL A 139 -2.28 -18.49 1.56
C VAL A 139 -3.50 -19.19 2.16
N TRP A 140 -4.15 -20.07 1.39
CA TRP A 140 -5.34 -20.80 1.81
C TRP A 140 -5.10 -21.71 3.03
N GLN A 141 -3.93 -22.34 3.10
CA GLN A 141 -3.54 -23.20 4.23
C GLN A 141 -3.07 -22.43 5.47
N THR A 142 -2.93 -21.10 5.38
CA THR A 142 -2.46 -20.28 6.49
C THR A 142 -3.63 -19.68 7.24
N ASP A 143 -3.69 -19.94 8.55
CA ASP A 143 -4.66 -19.28 9.42
C ASP A 143 -4.54 -17.75 9.34
N GLU A 144 -5.64 -17.11 8.95
CA GLU A 144 -5.72 -15.67 8.77
C GLU A 144 -5.75 -14.94 10.12
N LEU A 145 -6.43 -15.53 11.09
CA LEU A 145 -6.81 -14.83 12.31
C LEU A 145 -5.67 -14.82 13.32
N ARG A 146 -5.45 -13.65 13.90
CA ARG A 146 -4.70 -13.54 15.16
C ARG A 146 -5.59 -13.99 16.32
N HIS A 147 -5.09 -14.91 17.14
CA HIS A 147 -5.77 -15.31 18.38
C HIS A 147 -5.64 -14.27 19.51
N HIS A 148 -4.69 -13.34 19.38
CA HIS A 148 -4.41 -12.30 20.39
C HIS A 148 -4.28 -10.93 19.75
N LYS A 149 -4.65 -9.90 20.51
CA LYS A 149 -4.49 -8.51 20.08
C LYS A 149 -3.00 -8.19 19.86
N PRO A 150 -2.62 -7.50 18.77
CA PRO A 150 -1.24 -7.09 18.53
C PRO A 150 -0.70 -6.24 19.69
N THR A 151 0.56 -6.46 20.04
CA THR A 151 1.26 -5.57 20.97
C THR A 151 1.70 -4.30 20.25
N PRO A 152 1.96 -3.20 20.97
CA PRO A 152 2.48 -1.97 20.35
C PRO A 152 3.81 -2.18 19.59
N VAL A 153 4.61 -3.18 20.00
CA VAL A 153 5.85 -3.57 19.31
C VAL A 153 5.54 -4.29 18.00
N ASP A 154 4.53 -5.16 17.97
CA ASP A 154 4.09 -5.82 16.73
C ASP A 154 3.58 -4.81 15.70
N GLU A 155 2.81 -3.80 16.15
CA GLU A 155 2.34 -2.72 15.29
C GLU A 155 3.52 -1.91 14.71
N ALA A 156 4.51 -1.58 15.53
CA ALA A 156 5.71 -0.90 15.08
C ALA A 156 6.50 -1.74 14.06
N GLY A 157 6.62 -3.05 14.28
CA GLY A 157 7.26 -3.98 13.33
C GLY A 157 6.54 -4.04 11.99
N VAL A 158 5.20 -4.00 11.99
CA VAL A 158 4.41 -3.89 10.75
C VAL A 158 4.73 -2.59 10.00
N GLY A 159 4.87 -1.48 10.73
CA GLY A 159 5.31 -0.20 10.18
C GLY A 159 6.68 -0.27 9.51
N LEU A 160 7.65 -0.88 10.18
CA LEU A 160 9.00 -1.05 9.66
C LEU A 160 9.02 -1.91 8.38
N ASN A 161 8.21 -2.96 8.32
CA ASN A 161 8.07 -3.78 7.11
C ASN A 161 7.59 -2.96 5.90
N ILE A 162 6.70 -1.97 6.10
CA ILE A 162 6.27 -1.07 5.02
C ILE A 162 7.44 -0.21 4.53
N VAL A 163 8.26 0.28 5.46
CA VAL A 163 9.45 1.05 5.13
C VAL A 163 10.41 0.21 4.30
N GLU A 164 10.77 -0.98 4.76
CA GLU A 164 11.73 -1.86 4.09
C GLU A 164 11.25 -2.34 2.73
N GLN A 165 10.01 -2.83 2.64
CA GLN A 165 9.51 -3.51 1.45
C GLN A 165 9.06 -2.54 0.35
N SER A 166 8.65 -1.32 0.71
CA SER A 166 8.08 -0.35 -0.22
C SER A 166 8.85 0.98 -0.24
N LEU A 167 8.86 1.70 0.88
CA LEU A 167 9.33 3.10 0.90
C LEU A 167 10.83 3.22 0.63
N TRP A 168 11.62 2.23 1.05
CA TRP A 168 13.07 2.18 0.85
C TRP A 168 13.47 2.28 -0.61
N LYS A 169 12.67 1.70 -1.51
CA LYS A 169 12.88 1.76 -2.97
C LYS A 169 12.09 2.91 -3.61
N ALA A 170 10.85 3.12 -3.17
CA ALA A 170 9.95 4.08 -3.78
C ALA A 170 10.42 5.54 -3.60
N VAL A 171 10.93 5.90 -2.42
CA VAL A 171 11.34 7.29 -2.12
C VAL A 171 12.54 7.71 -2.97
N PRO A 172 13.66 6.96 -3.04
CA PRO A 172 14.76 7.32 -3.94
C PRO A 172 14.35 7.38 -5.42
N HIS A 173 13.51 6.44 -5.87
CA HIS A 173 13.01 6.43 -7.24
C HIS A 173 12.18 7.67 -7.57
N TYR A 174 11.29 8.08 -6.66
CA TYR A 174 10.52 9.31 -6.77
C TYR A 174 11.43 10.55 -6.80
N LEU A 175 12.42 10.65 -5.91
CA LEU A 175 13.36 11.79 -5.89
C LEU A 175 14.18 11.87 -7.18
N CYS A 176 14.59 10.73 -7.76
CA CYS A 176 15.25 10.68 -9.05
C CYS A 176 14.33 11.22 -10.16
N HIS A 177 13.07 10.79 -10.19
CA HIS A 177 12.08 11.28 -11.15
C HIS A 177 11.82 12.78 -11.01
N LEU A 178 11.69 13.27 -9.77
CA LEU A 178 11.52 14.70 -9.49
C LEU A 178 12.74 15.49 -9.97
N SER A 179 13.96 15.03 -9.67
CA SER A 179 15.18 15.69 -10.14
C SER A 179 15.27 15.71 -11.67
N ASN A 180 14.83 14.65 -12.35
CA ASN A 180 14.81 14.59 -13.82
C ASN A 180 13.73 15.50 -14.41
N ALA A 181 12.57 15.63 -13.75
CA ALA A 181 11.54 16.58 -14.15
C ALA A 181 12.05 18.02 -14.03
N LEU A 182 12.66 18.38 -12.90
CA LEU A 182 13.20 19.72 -12.68
C LEU A 182 14.25 20.10 -13.73
N LYS A 183 15.15 19.18 -14.11
CA LYS A 183 16.12 19.39 -15.21
C LYS A 183 15.45 19.72 -16.54
N LYS A 184 14.27 19.17 -16.82
CA LYS A 184 13.52 19.42 -18.08
C LYS A 184 12.78 20.76 -18.06
N VAL A 185 12.28 21.21 -16.89
CA VAL A 185 11.60 22.51 -16.73
C VAL A 185 12.59 23.66 -16.74
N SER A 186 13.75 23.47 -16.10
CA SER A 186 14.81 24.47 -16.15
C SER A 186 15.34 24.54 -17.57
N HIS A 187 14.94 25.55 -18.33
CA HIS A 187 15.54 25.84 -19.64
C HIS A 187 17.06 25.76 -19.52
N TRP A 188 17.66 25.05 -20.49
CA TRP A 188 19.07 24.70 -20.76
C TRP A 188 20.20 25.43 -20.00
N GLU A 189 20.04 26.68 -19.56
CA GLU A 189 21.11 27.49 -18.98
C GLU A 189 21.39 27.26 -17.49
N THR A 190 20.50 26.62 -16.71
CA THR A 190 20.70 26.39 -15.26
C THR A 190 20.26 25.00 -14.76
N GLY A 191 20.33 23.97 -15.62
CA GLY A 191 19.91 22.57 -15.38
C GLY A 191 20.56 21.84 -14.19
N LYS A 192 20.41 22.38 -12.99
CA LYS A 192 20.95 21.84 -11.75
C LYS A 192 19.97 20.81 -11.19
N PRO A 193 20.45 19.61 -10.82
CA PRO A 193 19.62 18.63 -10.14
C PRO A 193 19.18 19.13 -8.76
N LEU A 194 18.24 18.42 -8.15
CA LEU A 194 17.95 18.59 -6.73
C LEU A 194 19.26 18.40 -5.93
N PRO A 195 19.58 19.26 -4.94
CA PRO A 195 20.78 19.09 -4.13
C PRO A 195 20.81 17.72 -3.43
N LEU A 196 21.97 17.08 -3.35
CA LEU A 196 22.12 15.75 -2.74
C LEU A 196 21.70 15.68 -1.27
N LYS A 197 21.79 16.81 -0.55
CA LYS A 197 21.38 16.92 0.86
C LYS A 197 19.89 17.24 1.04
N CYS A 198 19.14 17.40 -0.06
CA CYS A 198 17.73 17.72 0.01
C CYS A 198 16.94 16.44 0.34
N THR A 199 16.26 16.45 1.49
CA THR A 199 15.39 15.36 1.95
C THR A 199 13.96 15.90 2.11
N PRO A 200 13.25 16.16 1.00
CA PRO A 200 11.95 16.83 1.05
C PRO A 200 10.83 15.94 1.58
N ILE A 201 11.10 14.66 1.82
CA ILE A 201 10.15 13.68 2.35
C ILE A 201 10.73 13.13 3.64
N ARG A 202 9.96 13.21 4.73
CA ARG A 202 10.30 12.66 6.05
C ARG A 202 9.18 11.73 6.50
N PHE A 203 9.56 10.72 7.28
CA PHE A 203 8.61 9.75 7.83
C PHE A 203 8.64 9.81 9.35
N GLY A 204 7.45 9.99 9.93
CA GLY A 204 7.19 9.83 11.35
C GLY A 204 6.40 8.54 11.62
N SER A 205 6.29 8.13 12.88
CA SER A 205 5.42 7.02 13.24
C SER A 205 4.82 7.16 14.64
N TRP A 206 3.50 6.99 14.72
CA TRP A 206 2.74 6.93 15.98
C TRP A 206 2.58 5.51 16.54
N MET A 207 2.91 4.48 15.75
CA MET A 207 2.85 3.08 16.18
C MET A 207 3.77 2.87 17.38
N GLY A 208 3.22 2.42 18.52
CA GLY A 208 3.98 2.22 19.77
C GLY A 208 4.41 3.49 20.52
N GLY A 209 4.04 4.68 20.04
CA GLY A 209 4.32 5.98 20.69
C GLY A 209 3.05 6.72 21.13
N GLY A 210 1.94 6.56 20.42
CA GLY A 210 0.65 7.15 20.78
C GLY A 210 0.08 6.50 22.04
N ARG A 211 0.15 7.20 23.18
CA ARG A 211 -0.35 6.72 24.48
C ARG A 211 -1.79 7.12 24.75
N ASP A 212 -2.35 7.97 23.90
CA ASP A 212 -3.70 8.51 24.09
C ASP A 212 -4.74 7.37 24.05
N GLY A 213 -5.43 7.17 25.18
CA GLY A 213 -6.42 6.11 25.35
C GLY A 213 -5.91 4.66 25.36
N ASN A 214 -4.60 4.39 25.32
CA ASN A 214 -4.06 3.03 25.23
C ASN A 214 -3.08 2.68 26.38
N SER A 215 -3.59 2.01 27.41
CA SER A 215 -2.81 1.57 28.58
C SER A 215 -1.69 0.57 28.26
N ASN A 216 -1.72 -0.05 27.07
CA ASN A 216 -0.69 -1.00 26.64
C ASN A 216 0.61 -0.31 26.21
N VAL A 217 0.59 1.00 25.95
CA VAL A 217 1.79 1.77 25.55
C VAL A 217 2.48 2.33 26.80
N THR A 218 3.39 1.53 27.36
CA THR A 218 4.21 1.92 28.51
C THR A 218 5.53 2.57 28.08
N ALA A 219 6.20 3.29 28.99
CA ALA A 219 7.52 3.88 28.72
C ALA A 219 8.57 2.82 28.31
N LYS A 220 8.47 1.61 28.89
CA LYS A 220 9.33 0.47 28.54
C LYS A 220 9.10 0.02 27.09
N GLU A 221 7.83 -0.05 26.66
CA GLU A 221 7.49 -0.42 25.28
C GLU A 221 7.91 0.66 24.28
N SER A 222 7.71 1.94 24.59
CA SER A 222 8.23 3.03 23.75
C SER A 222 9.75 3.02 23.63
N HIS A 223 10.49 2.68 24.70
CA HIS A 223 11.95 2.56 24.64
C HIS A 223 12.40 1.36 23.78
N LYS A 224 11.82 0.16 24.00
CA LYS A 224 12.08 -1.02 23.18
C LYS A 224 11.82 -0.74 21.69
N ARG A 225 10.76 0.00 21.38
CA ARG A 225 10.45 0.41 20.02
C ARG A 225 11.58 1.23 19.40
N CYS A 226 12.06 2.26 20.10
CA CYS A 226 13.14 3.10 19.57
C CYS A 226 14.40 2.27 19.26
N LEU A 227 14.72 1.27 20.08
CA LEU A 227 15.83 0.35 19.79
C LEU A 227 15.58 -0.55 18.58
N ALA A 228 14.32 -0.90 18.28
CA ALA A 228 13.97 -1.70 17.10
C ALA A 228 14.02 -0.90 15.78
N PHE A 229 14.09 0.44 15.84
CA PHE A 229 14.23 1.32 14.66
C PHE A 229 15.67 1.80 14.41
N ILE A 230 16.62 1.44 15.29
CA ILE A 230 18.05 1.75 15.17
C ILE A 230 18.77 0.49 14.66
#